data_AF-A0A3Q2DJ37-F1
#
_entry.id   AF-A0A3Q2DJ37-F1
#
_cell.length_a   1.000
_cell.length_b   1.000
_cell.length_c   1.000
_cell.angle_alpha   90.00
_cell.angle_beta   90.00
_cell.angle_gamma   90.00
#
_symmetry.space_group_name_H-M   'P 1'
#
loop_
_entity.id
_entity.type
_entity.pdbx_description
1 polymer ?
#
loop_
_entity_poly.entity_id
_entity_poly.type
_entity_poly.pdbx_seq_one_letter_code
_entity_poly.pdbx_strand_id
1 'polypeptide(L)'
;MEGMLSGFQSDLSSISSEIQTLQQQSVSMNVRLKNRQAVRSHLSQLVDELMVPGVMISTIMESPVTEQDFLEQLHELNTKINFAKELSFRETLACSDIQDIVDRLKLKAVSKIREFILQKIYSFRKPMTNYQIPQNTLLKYRFFYQFLLANERTVAKEIRDEYVDTMSKIYYSYFKSYSGRLLKVQYEEVADKDDLMGVEDTAKKGFFSKPSLKNRNTIFTLGQRGTILSPAELEGPILVPHTAQRGESRYPYETLFRSQHYALLDNGCREFLFLCDFFMVAGNSALDLFNCIMGKTLSMFLKSMSTYVSDCYDSIAIFLCIHIILRFRAITAKRDIPALDKYWEAVLELLWPRFELLLEMNIQSIRNTDPQKLGVLDTRPHYITRRYAEFSSAIVSINQTFPNERTNVLLAQLQVDVENFVLKMAAEFPSRRDQLIFLINNYDMLLSVLMERAADDSKEVESFQQLLLARTQEFIEEILSPPFGGMIAFVKEAEALMEKGQLDRLKNEEARITQLVRGFSSTWKQSVEAMSQDVMRSFTNFKNGTSIIQGALTQLIQYYHGFHKILNQPTFRSLAVRSELINLHHLMVEVKKHKPNF
;
A
#
# COMPACT_ATOMS: atom_id res chain seq x y z
N MET A 1 108.49 30.37 -42.44
CA MET A 1 107.47 30.17 -41.38
C MET A 1 106.05 30.25 -41.94
N GLU A 2 105.75 31.20 -42.84
CA GLU A 2 104.43 31.31 -43.50
C GLU A 2 103.98 30.06 -44.28
N GLY A 3 104.84 29.44 -45.09
CA GLY A 3 104.45 28.25 -45.87
C GLY A 3 104.12 27.00 -45.04
N MET A 4 104.68 26.89 -43.83
CA MET A 4 104.39 25.77 -42.91
C MET A 4 103.08 26.02 -42.13
N LEU A 5 102.78 27.29 -41.80
CA LEU A 5 101.52 27.70 -41.18
C LEU A 5 100.35 27.65 -42.18
N SER A 6 100.55 28.00 -43.45
CA SER A 6 99.52 27.89 -44.49
C SER A 6 99.20 26.43 -44.83
N GLY A 7 100.20 25.54 -44.81
CA GLY A 7 100.00 24.09 -44.93
C GLY A 7 99.17 23.53 -43.77
N PHE A 8 99.54 23.85 -42.53
CA PHE A 8 98.77 23.44 -41.35
C PHE A 8 97.33 24.00 -41.34
N GLN A 9 97.12 25.23 -41.80
CA GLN A 9 95.80 25.83 -41.93
C GLN A 9 94.95 25.13 -43.02
N SER A 10 95.57 24.78 -44.16
CA SER A 10 94.94 24.00 -45.22
C SER A 10 94.54 22.61 -44.73
N ASP A 11 95.44 21.91 -44.02
CA ASP A 11 95.19 20.57 -43.51
C ASP A 11 94.12 20.58 -42.41
N LEU A 12 94.13 21.57 -41.50
CA LEU A 12 93.06 21.76 -40.52
C LEU A 12 91.72 22.10 -41.17
N SER A 13 91.71 22.92 -42.23
CA SER A 13 90.50 23.21 -42.99
C SER A 13 89.98 21.98 -43.72
N SER A 14 90.87 21.16 -44.28
CA SER A 14 90.53 19.90 -44.95
C SER A 14 89.96 18.90 -43.96
N ILE A 15 90.64 18.65 -42.84
CA ILE A 15 90.18 17.76 -41.77
C ILE A 15 88.87 18.29 -41.17
N SER A 16 88.73 19.60 -40.95
CA SER A 16 87.48 20.18 -40.48
C SER A 16 86.35 20.00 -41.49
N SER A 17 86.63 20.08 -42.79
CA SER A 17 85.64 19.82 -43.84
C SER A 17 85.27 18.33 -43.94
N GLU A 18 86.23 17.42 -43.73
CA GLU A 18 86.01 15.98 -43.66
C GLU A 18 85.21 15.58 -42.42
N ILE A 19 85.52 16.16 -41.26
CA ILE A 19 84.75 15.98 -40.03
C ILE A 19 83.34 16.53 -40.22
N GLN A 20 83.19 17.70 -40.85
CA GLN A 20 81.88 18.30 -41.10
C GLN A 20 81.05 17.48 -42.09
N THR A 21 81.67 16.91 -43.14
CA THR A 21 81.01 16.00 -44.08
C THR A 21 80.66 14.66 -43.44
N LEU A 22 81.55 14.06 -42.64
CA LEU A 22 81.26 12.86 -41.84
C LEU A 22 80.14 13.10 -40.83
N GLN A 23 80.12 14.26 -40.18
CA GLN A 23 79.06 14.64 -39.24
C GLN A 23 77.73 14.81 -39.96
N GLN A 24 77.70 15.47 -41.13
CA GLN A 24 76.51 15.58 -41.97
C GLN A 24 76.02 14.21 -42.46
N GLN A 25 76.94 13.31 -42.87
CA GLN A 25 76.60 11.94 -43.26
C GLN A 25 76.05 11.12 -42.09
N SER A 26 76.63 11.24 -40.90
CA SER A 26 76.16 10.59 -39.67
C SER A 26 74.75 11.04 -39.30
N VAL A 27 74.48 12.36 -39.33
CA VAL A 27 73.14 12.91 -39.10
C VAL A 27 72.16 12.40 -40.17
N SER A 28 72.54 12.42 -41.44
CA SER A 28 71.70 11.91 -42.54
C SER A 28 71.37 10.42 -42.36
N MET A 29 72.35 9.59 -41.99
CA MET A 29 72.15 8.18 -41.70
C MET A 29 71.25 7.96 -40.49
N ASN A 30 71.39 8.75 -39.43
CA ASN A 30 70.54 8.67 -38.24
C ASN A 30 69.08 9.01 -38.58
N VAL A 31 68.84 10.05 -39.39
CA VAL A 31 67.49 10.38 -39.87
C VAL A 31 66.92 9.23 -40.71
N ARG A 32 67.70 8.65 -41.63
CA ARG A 32 67.26 7.48 -42.43
C ARG A 32 66.94 6.27 -41.55
N LEU A 33 67.73 6.02 -40.52
CA LEU A 33 67.51 4.93 -39.57
C LEU A 33 66.22 5.13 -38.78
N LYS A 34 66.01 6.33 -38.22
CA LYS A 34 64.78 6.68 -37.50
C LYS A 34 63.54 6.55 -38.39
N ASN A 35 63.61 7.04 -39.62
CA ASN A 35 62.51 6.92 -40.57
C ASN A 35 62.20 5.45 -40.90
N ARG A 36 63.23 4.62 -41.12
CA ARG A 36 63.04 3.18 -41.36
C ARG A 36 62.48 2.44 -40.14
N GLN A 37 62.90 2.78 -38.94
CA GLN A 37 62.35 2.20 -37.70
C GLN A 37 60.87 2.59 -37.52
N ALA A 38 60.53 3.85 -37.77
CA ALA A 38 59.15 4.33 -37.71
C ALA A 38 58.26 3.60 -38.72
N VAL A 39 58.70 3.48 -39.98
CA VAL A 39 57.96 2.75 -41.02
C VAL A 39 57.84 1.26 -40.68
N ARG A 40 58.93 0.63 -40.21
CA ARG A 40 58.90 -0.78 -39.78
C ARG A 40 57.87 -1.02 -38.68
N SER A 41 57.76 -0.12 -37.71
CA SER A 41 56.76 -0.23 -36.64
C SER A 41 55.34 -0.24 -37.19
N HIS A 42 55.02 0.68 -38.11
CA HIS A 42 53.69 0.77 -38.72
C HIS A 42 53.39 -0.44 -39.60
N LEU A 43 54.37 -0.92 -40.38
CA LEU A 43 54.20 -2.11 -41.21
C LEU A 43 54.06 -3.39 -40.39
N SER A 44 54.81 -3.53 -39.29
CA SER A 44 54.68 -4.68 -38.39
C SER A 44 53.27 -4.74 -37.79
N GLN A 45 52.79 -3.60 -37.28
CA GLN A 45 51.44 -3.50 -36.74
C GLN A 45 50.38 -3.84 -37.81
N LEU A 46 50.53 -3.34 -39.03
CA LEU A 46 49.61 -3.66 -40.12
C LEU A 46 49.58 -5.17 -40.43
N VAL A 47 50.75 -5.80 -40.46
CA VAL A 47 50.87 -7.25 -40.74
C VAL A 47 50.28 -8.07 -39.61
N ASP A 48 50.58 -7.75 -38.35
CA ASP A 48 50.08 -8.49 -37.18
C ASP A 48 48.55 -8.41 -37.09
N GLU A 49 47.97 -7.26 -37.42
CA GLU A 49 46.52 -7.06 -37.42
C GLU A 49 45.83 -7.77 -38.60
N LEU A 50 46.42 -7.76 -39.80
CA LEU A 50 45.87 -8.42 -40.99
C LEU A 50 46.09 -9.95 -40.98
N MET A 51 47.15 -10.45 -40.37
CA MET A 51 47.48 -11.87 -40.36
C MET A 51 46.42 -12.66 -39.57
N VAL A 52 45.87 -13.70 -40.17
CA VAL A 52 44.96 -14.63 -39.50
C VAL A 52 45.76 -15.88 -39.10
N PRO A 53 46.04 -16.10 -37.80
CA PRO A 53 46.81 -17.26 -37.37
C PRO A 53 46.12 -18.58 -37.71
N GLY A 54 46.88 -19.61 -38.09
CA GLY A 54 46.33 -20.95 -38.32
C GLY A 54 45.65 -21.54 -37.07
N VAL A 55 46.13 -21.17 -35.88
CA VAL A 55 45.51 -21.53 -34.60
C VAL A 55 44.08 -21.00 -34.51
N MET A 56 43.86 -19.71 -34.83
CA MET A 56 42.53 -19.09 -34.87
C MET A 56 41.58 -19.87 -35.80
N ILE A 57 42.06 -20.25 -36.98
CA ILE A 57 41.28 -21.02 -37.95
C ILE A 57 40.88 -22.37 -37.34
N SER A 58 41.84 -23.13 -36.80
CA SER A 58 41.57 -24.44 -36.21
C SER A 58 40.61 -24.36 -35.02
N THR A 59 40.83 -23.43 -34.09
CA THR A 59 40.00 -23.27 -32.88
C THR A 59 38.57 -22.86 -33.23
N ILE A 60 38.37 -21.91 -34.14
CA ILE A 60 37.01 -21.48 -34.53
C ILE A 60 36.27 -22.61 -35.27
N MET A 61 36.98 -23.38 -36.09
CA MET A 61 36.39 -24.50 -36.82
C MET A 61 36.03 -25.67 -35.90
N GLU A 62 36.94 -26.09 -35.03
CA GLU A 62 36.90 -27.38 -34.34
C GLU A 62 36.43 -27.28 -32.87
N SER A 63 36.89 -26.26 -32.12
CA SER A 63 36.60 -26.19 -30.68
C SER A 63 35.13 -25.88 -30.38
N PRO A 64 34.50 -26.52 -29.39
CA PRO A 64 33.14 -26.20 -28.98
C PRO A 64 33.04 -24.77 -28.42
N VAL A 65 31.89 -24.13 -28.62
CA VAL A 65 31.69 -22.73 -28.20
C VAL A 65 31.68 -22.52 -26.68
N THR A 66 31.65 -23.60 -25.89
CA THR A 66 31.69 -23.55 -24.43
C THR A 66 33.10 -23.44 -23.87
N GLU A 67 34.13 -23.68 -24.69
CA GLU A 67 35.53 -23.58 -24.27
C GLU A 67 36.00 -22.13 -24.25
N GLN A 68 36.89 -21.81 -23.30
CA GLN A 68 37.46 -20.47 -23.14
C GLN A 68 38.29 -20.06 -24.38
N ASP A 69 39.06 -21.01 -24.93
CA ASP A 69 39.88 -20.80 -26.13
C ASP A 69 39.05 -20.31 -27.32
N PHE A 70 37.83 -20.82 -27.49
CA PHE A 70 36.92 -20.35 -28.54
C PHE A 70 36.52 -18.88 -28.32
N LEU A 71 36.23 -18.50 -27.08
CA LEU A 71 35.81 -17.13 -26.74
C LEU A 71 36.96 -16.14 -26.93
N GLU A 72 38.19 -16.50 -26.52
CA GLU A 72 39.39 -15.69 -26.73
C GLU A 72 39.66 -15.49 -28.22
N GLN A 73 39.64 -16.56 -29.01
CA GLN A 73 39.83 -16.48 -30.46
C GLN A 73 38.68 -15.74 -31.17
N LEU A 74 37.46 -15.78 -30.63
CA LEU A 74 36.33 -14.99 -31.15
C LEU A 74 36.52 -13.48 -30.91
N HIS A 75 37.06 -13.08 -29.76
CA HIS A 75 37.42 -11.67 -29.50
C HIS A 75 38.49 -11.17 -30.46
N GLU A 76 39.52 -11.99 -30.70
CA GLU A 76 40.59 -11.66 -31.64
C GLU A 76 40.03 -11.58 -33.08
N LEU A 77 39.21 -12.55 -33.51
CA LEU A 77 38.54 -12.51 -34.80
C LEU A 77 37.67 -11.25 -34.96
N ASN A 78 36.92 -10.85 -33.93
CA ASN A 78 36.09 -9.64 -33.97
C ASN A 78 36.93 -8.37 -34.17
N THR A 79 38.10 -8.30 -33.53
CA THR A 79 39.06 -7.19 -33.70
C THR A 79 39.56 -7.15 -35.14
N LYS A 80 39.97 -8.30 -35.68
CA LYS A 80 40.43 -8.42 -37.08
C LYS A 80 39.33 -8.10 -38.09
N ILE A 81 38.08 -8.51 -37.85
CA ILE A 81 36.93 -8.14 -38.71
C ILE A 81 36.73 -6.62 -38.74
N ASN A 82 36.79 -5.95 -37.59
CA ASN A 82 36.60 -4.50 -37.53
C ASN A 82 37.75 -3.74 -38.22
N PHE A 83 38.98 -4.19 -38.02
CA PHE A 83 40.15 -3.62 -38.68
C PHE A 83 40.12 -3.84 -40.20
N ALA A 84 39.74 -5.03 -40.65
CA ALA A 84 39.55 -5.33 -42.08
C ALA A 84 38.47 -4.44 -42.71
N LYS A 85 37.36 -4.19 -42.01
CA LYS A 85 36.33 -3.23 -42.44
C LYS A 85 36.88 -1.81 -42.56
N GLU A 86 37.67 -1.36 -41.58
CA GLU A 86 38.29 -0.02 -41.61
C GLU A 86 39.27 0.16 -42.77
N LEU A 87 40.11 -0.85 -43.03
CA LEU A 87 41.08 -0.82 -44.12
C LEU A 87 40.46 -1.03 -45.50
N SER A 88 39.37 -1.78 -45.60
CA SER A 88 38.62 -1.91 -46.86
C SER A 88 38.12 -0.55 -47.39
N PHE A 89 37.83 0.40 -46.49
CA PHE A 89 37.45 1.77 -46.85
C PHE A 89 38.64 2.58 -47.43
N ARG A 90 39.87 2.12 -47.21
CA ARG A 90 41.12 2.75 -47.69
C ARG A 90 41.70 2.08 -48.94
N GLU A 91 40.96 1.17 -49.58
CA GLU A 91 41.33 0.49 -50.84
C GLU A 91 42.69 -0.24 -50.83
N THR A 92 43.12 -0.77 -49.68
CA THR A 92 44.36 -1.57 -49.60
C THR A 92 44.20 -2.96 -50.22
N LEU A 93 45.01 -3.29 -51.24
CA LEU A 93 45.01 -4.58 -51.94
C LEU A 93 45.16 -5.80 -51.01
N ALA A 94 46.00 -5.70 -49.97
CA ALA A 94 46.23 -6.78 -49.01
C ALA A 94 44.98 -7.18 -48.19
N CYS A 95 43.98 -6.30 -48.08
CA CYS A 95 42.71 -6.64 -47.45
C CYS A 95 41.88 -7.60 -48.31
N SER A 96 41.98 -7.50 -49.64
CA SER A 96 41.28 -8.37 -50.57
C SER A 96 41.69 -9.84 -50.41
N ASP A 97 42.96 -10.10 -50.08
CA ASP A 97 43.50 -11.46 -49.95
C ASP A 97 43.00 -12.17 -48.68
N ILE A 98 42.71 -11.42 -47.62
CA ILE A 98 42.30 -11.95 -46.31
C ILE A 98 40.78 -11.95 -46.15
N GLN A 99 40.06 -11.11 -46.92
CA GLN A 99 38.63 -10.92 -46.82
C GLN A 99 37.83 -12.23 -46.90
N ASP A 100 38.13 -13.09 -47.87
CA ASP A 100 37.43 -14.39 -48.05
C ASP A 100 37.65 -15.31 -46.84
N ILE A 101 38.86 -15.35 -46.27
CA ILE A 101 39.17 -16.18 -45.09
C ILE A 101 38.39 -15.66 -43.87
N VAL A 102 38.45 -14.35 -43.62
CA VAL A 102 37.76 -13.71 -42.50
C VAL A 102 36.25 -13.87 -42.63
N ASP A 103 35.68 -13.73 -43.83
CA ASP A 103 34.26 -13.92 -44.06
C ASP A 103 33.82 -15.37 -43.85
N ARG A 104 34.62 -16.35 -44.28
CA ARG A 104 34.34 -17.78 -44.01
C ARG A 104 34.42 -18.11 -42.51
N LEU A 105 35.42 -17.59 -41.80
CA LEU A 105 35.53 -17.76 -40.35
C LEU A 105 34.37 -17.10 -39.61
N LYS A 106 33.99 -15.88 -40.02
CA LYS A 106 32.81 -15.17 -39.51
C LYS A 106 31.55 -16.02 -39.70
N LEU A 107 31.30 -16.53 -40.90
CA LEU A 107 30.13 -17.39 -41.17
C LEU A 107 30.11 -18.66 -40.30
N LYS A 108 31.27 -19.30 -40.13
CA LYS A 108 31.38 -20.48 -39.25
C LYS A 108 31.11 -20.13 -37.79
N ALA A 109 31.72 -19.06 -37.27
CA ALA A 109 31.53 -18.59 -35.91
C ALA A 109 30.05 -18.24 -35.66
N VAL A 110 29.42 -17.49 -36.57
CA VAL A 110 28.00 -17.14 -36.52
C VAL A 110 27.12 -18.39 -36.46
N SER A 111 27.40 -19.40 -37.31
CA SER A 111 26.64 -20.66 -37.34
C SER A 111 26.71 -21.40 -36.00
N LYS A 112 27.92 -21.58 -35.44
CA LYS A 112 28.13 -22.26 -34.15
C LYS A 112 27.49 -21.52 -32.98
N ILE A 113 27.64 -20.19 -32.94
CA ILE A 113 27.05 -19.35 -31.90
C ILE A 113 25.51 -19.40 -31.98
N ARG A 114 24.95 -19.27 -33.19
CA ARG A 114 23.50 -19.36 -33.42
C ARG A 114 22.94 -20.68 -32.90
N GLU A 115 23.55 -21.79 -33.27
CA GLU A 115 23.13 -23.12 -32.83
C GLU A 115 23.13 -23.22 -31.30
N PHE A 116 24.21 -22.78 -30.65
CA PHE A 116 24.31 -22.80 -29.20
C PHE A 116 23.25 -21.96 -28.49
N ILE A 117 23.06 -20.70 -28.90
CA ILE A 117 22.08 -19.82 -28.24
C ILE A 117 20.66 -20.37 -28.45
N LEU A 118 20.32 -20.82 -29.66
CA LEU A 118 19.00 -21.42 -29.92
C LEU A 118 18.78 -22.69 -29.10
N GLN A 119 19.78 -23.58 -28.99
CA GLN A 119 19.69 -24.74 -28.11
C GLN A 119 19.43 -24.36 -26.65
N LYS A 120 20.07 -23.28 -26.16
CA LYS A 120 19.79 -22.75 -24.81
C LYS A 120 18.38 -22.18 -24.69
N ILE A 121 17.88 -21.45 -25.70
CA ILE A 121 16.49 -20.97 -25.73
C ILE A 121 15.49 -22.13 -25.73
N TYR A 122 15.75 -23.21 -26.48
CA TYR A 122 14.89 -24.39 -26.47
C TYR A 122 14.88 -25.12 -25.14
N SER A 123 15.94 -25.01 -24.34
CA SER A 123 15.99 -25.62 -23.00
C SER A 123 14.93 -25.05 -22.05
N PHE A 124 14.47 -23.81 -22.26
CA PHE A 124 13.40 -23.20 -21.46
C PHE A 124 12.05 -23.91 -21.64
N ARG A 125 11.85 -24.63 -22.75
CA ARG A 125 10.61 -25.37 -23.03
C ARG A 125 10.46 -26.63 -22.18
N LYS A 126 11.51 -27.04 -21.47
CA LYS A 126 11.46 -28.22 -20.59
C LYS A 126 10.53 -27.95 -19.38
N PRO A 127 9.65 -28.90 -19.01
CA PRO A 127 8.78 -28.75 -17.86
C PRO A 127 9.58 -28.53 -16.56
N MET A 128 9.03 -27.75 -15.63
CA MET A 128 9.63 -27.47 -14.31
C MET A 128 11.01 -26.79 -14.34
N THR A 129 11.40 -26.21 -15.47
CA THR A 129 12.66 -25.46 -15.55
C THR A 129 12.57 -24.20 -14.71
N ASN A 130 13.53 -23.99 -13.81
CA ASN A 130 13.73 -22.68 -13.22
C ASN A 130 14.35 -21.75 -14.28
N TYR A 131 13.55 -20.86 -14.84
CA TYR A 131 13.94 -19.98 -15.96
C TYR A 131 15.17 -19.09 -15.64
N GLN A 132 15.47 -18.88 -14.36
CA GLN A 132 16.67 -18.15 -13.93
C GLN A 132 17.96 -18.88 -14.31
N ILE A 133 17.99 -20.21 -14.26
CA ILE A 133 19.24 -20.97 -14.48
C ILE A 133 19.69 -20.83 -15.94
N PRO A 134 18.82 -21.05 -16.95
CA PRO A 134 19.18 -20.81 -18.34
C PRO A 134 19.47 -19.33 -18.65
N GLN A 135 18.75 -18.36 -18.05
CA GLN A 135 19.04 -16.93 -18.22
C GLN A 135 20.44 -16.55 -17.70
N ASN A 136 20.79 -16.96 -16.48
CA ASN A 136 22.11 -16.74 -15.92
C ASN A 136 23.22 -17.42 -16.75
N THR A 137 22.89 -18.54 -17.40
CA THR A 137 23.83 -19.19 -18.32
C THR A 137 24.01 -18.35 -19.58
N LEU A 138 22.93 -17.83 -20.18
CA LEU A 138 23.01 -16.96 -21.36
C LEU A 138 23.79 -15.67 -21.07
N LEU A 139 23.63 -15.08 -19.89
CA LEU A 139 24.38 -13.88 -19.48
C LEU A 139 25.89 -14.10 -19.48
N LYS A 140 26.38 -15.29 -19.11
CA LYS A 140 27.82 -15.62 -19.19
C LYS A 140 28.35 -15.58 -20.63
N TYR A 141 27.49 -15.81 -21.61
CA TYR A 141 27.81 -15.79 -23.03
C TYR A 141 27.27 -14.53 -23.73
N ARG A 142 27.08 -13.41 -23.00
CA ARG A 142 26.60 -12.15 -23.56
C ARG A 142 27.39 -11.69 -24.79
N PHE A 143 28.71 -11.89 -24.79
CA PHE A 143 29.58 -11.52 -25.91
C PHE A 143 29.16 -12.18 -27.23
N PHE A 144 28.58 -13.38 -27.19
CA PHE A 144 28.10 -14.05 -28.39
C PHE A 144 26.98 -13.29 -29.08
N TYR A 145 26.01 -12.76 -28.32
CA TYR A 145 24.96 -11.93 -28.89
C TYR A 145 25.52 -10.61 -29.42
N GLN A 146 26.48 -10.01 -28.71
CA GLN A 146 27.18 -8.80 -29.17
C GLN A 146 27.92 -9.03 -30.49
N PHE A 147 28.62 -10.15 -30.64
CA PHE A 147 29.31 -10.53 -31.87
C PHE A 147 28.33 -10.68 -33.03
N LEU A 148 27.18 -11.35 -32.80
CA LEU A 148 26.14 -11.49 -33.82
C LEU A 148 25.53 -10.14 -34.22
N LEU A 149 25.26 -9.26 -33.26
CA LEU A 149 24.67 -7.94 -33.53
C LEU A 149 25.59 -7.06 -34.40
N ALA A 150 26.91 -7.16 -34.19
CA ALA A 150 27.91 -6.40 -34.94
C ALA A 150 28.16 -6.96 -36.35
N ASN A 151 28.01 -8.27 -36.55
CA ASN A 151 28.45 -8.95 -37.77
C ASN A 151 27.30 -9.50 -38.64
N GLU A 152 26.23 -10.04 -38.05
CA GLU A 152 25.10 -10.64 -38.76
C GLU A 152 23.76 -10.33 -38.06
N ARG A 153 23.18 -9.16 -38.38
CA ARG A 153 21.96 -8.63 -37.73
C ARG A 153 20.72 -9.51 -37.94
N THR A 154 20.64 -10.23 -39.05
CA THR A 154 19.51 -11.13 -39.36
C THR A 154 19.45 -12.29 -38.37
N VAL A 155 20.60 -12.89 -38.05
CA VAL A 155 20.72 -13.97 -37.06
C VAL A 155 20.47 -13.44 -35.64
N ALA A 156 20.98 -12.25 -35.31
CA ALA A 156 20.71 -11.61 -34.02
C ALA A 156 19.21 -11.33 -33.81
N LYS A 157 18.50 -10.91 -34.87
CA LYS A 157 17.05 -10.72 -34.86
C LYS A 157 16.32 -12.05 -34.69
N GLU A 158 16.70 -13.09 -35.42
CA GLU A 158 16.11 -14.42 -35.30
C GLU A 158 16.17 -14.94 -33.85
N ILE A 159 17.34 -14.89 -33.22
CA ILE A 159 17.54 -15.33 -31.83
C ILE A 159 16.65 -14.55 -30.86
N ARG A 160 16.57 -13.23 -31.04
CA ARG A 160 15.73 -12.37 -30.20
C ARG A 160 14.25 -12.71 -30.38
N ASP A 161 13.78 -12.86 -31.62
CA ASP A 161 12.39 -13.14 -31.91
C ASP A 161 11.99 -14.55 -31.41
N GLU A 162 12.88 -15.54 -31.49
CA GLU A 162 12.67 -16.90 -30.94
C GLU A 162 12.63 -16.91 -29.40
N TYR A 163 13.49 -16.12 -28.74
CA TYR A 163 13.46 -15.92 -27.29
C TYR A 163 12.13 -15.30 -26.86
N VAL A 164 11.70 -14.23 -27.54
CA VAL A 164 10.44 -13.53 -27.26
C VAL A 164 9.25 -14.47 -27.39
N ASP A 165 9.14 -15.22 -28.50
CA ASP A 165 8.05 -16.16 -28.71
C ASP A 165 8.02 -17.26 -27.64
N THR A 166 9.18 -17.81 -27.29
CA THR A 166 9.31 -18.86 -26.28
C THR A 166 8.91 -18.35 -24.89
N MET A 167 9.49 -17.24 -24.44
CA MET A 167 9.22 -16.70 -23.11
C MET A 167 7.80 -16.16 -22.96
N SER A 168 7.24 -15.53 -24.01
CA SER A 168 5.85 -15.06 -23.98
C SER A 168 4.86 -16.21 -23.73
N LYS A 169 5.05 -17.36 -24.40
CA LYS A 169 4.22 -18.56 -24.21
C LYS A 169 4.39 -19.17 -22.82
N ILE A 170 5.63 -19.21 -22.33
CA ILE A 170 5.96 -19.77 -21.02
C ILE A 170 5.31 -18.94 -19.90
N TYR A 171 5.53 -17.62 -19.88
CA TYR A 171 4.94 -16.75 -18.86
C TYR A 171 3.42 -16.78 -18.89
N TYR A 172 2.82 -16.69 -20.08
CA TYR A 172 1.37 -16.75 -20.22
C TYR A 172 0.81 -18.07 -19.68
N SER A 173 1.40 -19.22 -20.05
CA SER A 173 0.95 -20.54 -19.59
C SER A 173 1.11 -20.71 -18.08
N TYR A 174 2.27 -20.30 -17.54
CA TYR A 174 2.57 -20.35 -16.10
C TYR A 174 1.54 -19.56 -15.31
N PHE A 175 1.37 -18.27 -15.63
CA PHE A 175 0.47 -17.41 -14.87
C PHE A 175 -1.00 -17.81 -15.06
N LYS A 176 -1.42 -18.21 -16.27
CA LYS A 176 -2.78 -18.71 -16.49
C LYS A 176 -3.09 -19.92 -15.61
N SER A 177 -2.16 -20.87 -15.52
CA SER A 177 -2.31 -22.05 -14.66
C SER A 177 -2.29 -21.67 -13.18
N TYR A 178 -1.36 -20.79 -12.79
CA TYR A 178 -1.20 -20.35 -11.42
C TYR A 178 -2.44 -19.62 -10.90
N SER A 179 -2.94 -18.61 -11.62
CA SER A 179 -4.16 -17.87 -11.28
C SER A 179 -5.38 -18.78 -11.20
N GLY A 180 -5.54 -19.69 -12.17
CA GLY A 180 -6.65 -20.65 -12.17
C GLY A 180 -6.62 -21.63 -10.99
N ARG A 181 -5.44 -21.96 -10.45
CA ARG A 181 -5.30 -22.78 -9.25
C ARG A 181 -5.48 -21.98 -7.96
N LEU A 182 -5.02 -20.73 -7.93
CA LEU A 182 -5.20 -19.83 -6.78
C LEU A 182 -6.68 -19.57 -6.50
N LEU A 183 -7.48 -19.29 -7.53
CA LEU A 183 -8.91 -19.05 -7.35
C LEU A 183 -9.66 -20.24 -6.74
N LYS A 184 -9.16 -21.47 -6.89
CA LYS A 184 -9.73 -22.67 -6.28
C LYS A 184 -9.50 -22.78 -4.77
N VAL A 185 -8.61 -21.97 -4.20
CA VAL A 185 -8.36 -21.89 -2.75
C VAL A 185 -8.90 -20.60 -2.13
N GLN A 186 -9.69 -19.83 -2.86
CA GLN A 186 -10.46 -18.72 -2.31
C GLN A 186 -11.53 -19.25 -1.34
N TYR A 187 -11.89 -18.46 -0.32
CA TYR A 187 -13.11 -18.70 0.43
C TYR A 187 -14.34 -18.79 -0.49
N GLU A 188 -15.24 -19.71 -0.17
CA GLU A 188 -16.44 -20.00 -0.96
C GLU A 188 -17.55 -18.96 -0.73
N GLU A 189 -17.67 -18.46 0.50
CA GLU A 189 -18.56 -17.34 0.83
C GLU A 189 -17.85 -16.02 0.57
N VAL A 190 -18.44 -15.18 -0.29
CA VAL A 190 -17.95 -13.84 -0.64
C VAL A 190 -19.10 -12.84 -0.44
N ALA A 191 -18.77 -11.61 -0.05
CA ALA A 191 -19.75 -10.55 0.11
C ALA A 191 -20.54 -10.29 -1.18
N ASP A 192 -21.86 -10.16 -1.04
CA ASP A 192 -22.77 -9.87 -2.15
C ASP A 192 -23.52 -8.53 -1.95
N LYS A 193 -24.41 -8.19 -2.89
CA LYS A 193 -25.23 -6.96 -2.83
C LYS A 193 -26.17 -6.89 -1.62
N ASP A 194 -26.50 -8.03 -1.00
CA ASP A 194 -27.38 -8.12 0.17
C ASP A 194 -26.57 -7.97 1.48
N ASP A 195 -25.26 -7.76 1.40
CA ASP A 195 -24.37 -7.58 2.56
C ASP A 195 -23.92 -6.11 2.77
N LEU A 196 -24.63 -5.14 2.19
CA LEU A 196 -24.40 -3.71 2.43
C LEU A 196 -24.69 -3.31 3.90
N MET A 197 -24.06 -2.23 4.36
CA MET A 197 -24.06 -1.84 5.78
C MET A 197 -25.46 -1.64 6.35
N GLY A 198 -26.37 -0.99 5.60
CA GLY A 198 -27.76 -0.69 5.99
C GLY A 198 -28.76 -1.84 5.79
N VAL A 199 -28.34 -3.02 5.32
CA VAL A 199 -29.24 -4.16 5.14
C VAL A 199 -29.54 -4.82 6.50
N GLU A 200 -30.78 -5.27 6.68
CA GLU A 200 -31.25 -5.99 7.86
C GLU A 200 -30.35 -7.17 8.23
N ASP A 201 -29.99 -7.26 9.52
CA ASP A 201 -29.24 -8.40 10.07
C ASP A 201 -30.15 -9.61 10.36
N THR A 202 -31.43 -9.52 9.97
CA THR A 202 -32.34 -10.66 9.93
C THR A 202 -31.83 -11.62 8.86
N ALA A 203 -30.97 -12.54 9.27
CA ALA A 203 -30.75 -13.78 8.55
C ALA A 203 -32.13 -14.27 8.10
N LYS A 204 -32.36 -14.33 6.79
CA LYS A 204 -33.60 -14.85 6.19
C LYS A 204 -33.90 -16.18 6.89
N LYS A 205 -34.78 -16.17 7.90
CA LYS A 205 -35.32 -17.38 8.53
C LYS A 205 -36.33 -17.98 7.56
N GLY A 206 -35.85 -18.42 6.39
CA GLY A 206 -36.61 -19.28 5.51
C GLY A 206 -36.73 -20.64 6.18
N PHE A 207 -37.95 -21.16 6.29
CA PHE A 207 -38.28 -22.42 6.98
C PHE A 207 -37.58 -23.69 6.44
N PHE A 208 -36.65 -23.59 5.49
CA PHE A 208 -35.91 -24.70 4.90
C PHE A 208 -34.43 -24.44 4.57
N SER A 209 -33.84 -23.29 4.94
CA SER A 209 -32.39 -23.07 4.77
C SER A 209 -31.68 -23.26 6.10
N LYS A 210 -30.78 -24.26 6.17
CA LYS A 210 -29.78 -24.35 7.26
C LYS A 210 -29.13 -22.96 7.44
N PRO A 211 -28.89 -22.50 8.67
CA PRO A 211 -28.12 -21.28 8.89
C PRO A 211 -26.70 -21.55 8.35
N SER A 212 -26.39 -20.97 7.17
CA SER A 212 -24.98 -20.74 6.83
C SER A 212 -24.49 -19.76 7.90
N LEU A 213 -23.38 -20.11 8.54
CA LEU A 213 -22.63 -19.21 9.41
C LEU A 213 -22.01 -18.14 8.51
N LYS A 214 -22.86 -17.28 7.92
CA LYS A 214 -22.45 -16.05 7.25
C LYS A 214 -21.57 -15.32 8.25
N ASN A 215 -20.27 -15.29 8.00
CA ASN A 215 -19.33 -14.52 8.81
C ASN A 215 -19.45 -13.02 8.45
N ARG A 216 -20.68 -12.49 8.39
CA ARG A 216 -21.05 -11.12 7.97
C ARG A 216 -20.28 -10.05 8.75
N ASN A 217 -19.95 -10.34 10.00
CA ASN A 217 -19.15 -9.46 10.85
C ASN A 217 -17.71 -9.25 10.33
N THR A 218 -17.19 -10.15 9.50
CA THR A 218 -15.83 -10.03 8.92
C THR A 218 -15.76 -9.13 7.68
N ILE A 219 -16.90 -8.81 7.06
CA ILE A 219 -16.95 -7.99 5.83
C ILE A 219 -16.51 -6.54 6.12
N PHE A 220 -16.91 -6.03 7.28
CA PHE A 220 -16.61 -4.66 7.73
C PHE A 220 -15.44 -4.58 8.71
N THR A 221 -14.78 -5.70 9.00
CA THR A 221 -13.67 -5.77 9.96
C THR A 221 -12.36 -6.08 9.25
N LEU A 222 -11.31 -5.33 9.58
CA LEU A 222 -9.96 -5.59 9.09
C LEU A 222 -9.36 -6.88 9.67
N GLY A 223 -9.41 -7.03 11.00
CA GLY A 223 -8.85 -8.20 11.70
C GLY A 223 -7.40 -8.50 11.28
N GLN A 224 -7.10 -9.78 11.05
CA GLN A 224 -5.79 -10.20 10.55
C GLN A 224 -5.56 -9.89 9.07
N ARG A 225 -6.58 -9.49 8.29
CA ARG A 225 -6.43 -9.21 6.86
C ARG A 225 -5.45 -8.07 6.59
N GLY A 226 -5.32 -7.14 7.53
CA GLY A 226 -4.39 -6.02 7.43
C GLY A 226 -2.91 -6.41 7.51
N THR A 227 -2.56 -7.59 8.05
CA THR A 227 -1.16 -8.03 8.18
C THR A 227 -0.49 -8.19 6.81
N ILE A 228 -1.27 -8.40 5.75
CA ILE A 228 -0.81 -8.54 4.37
C ILE A 228 -0.02 -7.33 3.86
N LEU A 229 -0.27 -6.16 4.44
CA LEU A 229 0.42 -4.92 4.11
C LEU A 229 1.74 -4.75 4.88
N SER A 230 2.02 -5.61 5.86
CA SER A 230 3.29 -5.61 6.58
C SER A 230 4.44 -5.98 5.64
N PRO A 231 5.66 -5.43 5.82
CA PRO A 231 6.79 -5.77 4.95
C PRO A 231 7.09 -7.27 4.88
N ALA A 232 6.95 -7.98 6.01
CA ALA A 232 7.21 -9.41 6.11
C ALA A 232 6.22 -10.24 5.29
N GLU A 233 4.93 -9.87 5.32
CA GLU A 233 3.93 -10.57 4.52
C GLU A 233 3.94 -10.09 3.08
N LEU A 234 4.08 -8.80 2.78
CA LEU A 234 3.97 -8.24 1.43
C LEU A 234 5.02 -8.77 0.44
N GLU A 235 6.26 -9.00 0.89
CA GLU A 235 7.36 -9.61 0.11
C GLU A 235 7.65 -11.07 0.51
N GLY A 236 6.80 -11.66 1.36
CA GLY A 236 6.88 -13.07 1.77
C GLY A 236 6.69 -14.07 0.62
N PRO A 237 6.86 -15.38 0.87
CA PRO A 237 6.74 -16.39 -0.18
C PRO A 237 5.34 -16.41 -0.83
N ILE A 238 5.31 -16.72 -2.13
CA ILE A 238 4.05 -16.89 -2.86
C ILE A 238 3.33 -18.15 -2.38
N LEU A 239 1.99 -18.14 -2.43
CA LEU A 239 1.17 -19.30 -2.13
C LEU A 239 1.45 -20.42 -3.13
N VAL A 240 1.55 -21.65 -2.62
CA VAL A 240 1.67 -22.87 -3.40
C VAL A 240 0.30 -23.56 -3.44
N PRO A 241 -0.48 -23.45 -4.53
CA PRO A 241 -1.87 -23.88 -4.56
C PRO A 241 -2.06 -25.37 -4.24
N HIS A 242 -1.11 -26.22 -4.65
CA HIS A 242 -1.17 -27.65 -4.38
C HIS A 242 -1.07 -27.96 -2.88
N THR A 243 -0.19 -27.26 -2.15
CA THR A 243 -0.03 -27.44 -0.71
C THR A 243 -1.26 -26.92 0.03
N ALA A 244 -1.77 -25.76 -0.37
CA ALA A 244 -3.00 -25.19 0.18
C ALA A 244 -4.22 -26.11 -0.02
N GLN A 245 -4.39 -26.70 -1.22
CA GLN A 245 -5.48 -27.63 -1.50
C GLN A 245 -5.38 -28.92 -0.68
N ARG A 246 -4.17 -29.48 -0.50
CA ARG A 246 -3.96 -30.66 0.35
C ARG A 246 -4.24 -30.39 1.82
N GLY A 247 -3.91 -29.19 2.30
CA GLY A 247 -4.17 -28.77 3.68
C GLY A 247 -5.55 -28.15 3.90
N GLU A 248 -6.46 -28.24 2.93
CA GLU A 248 -7.81 -27.64 2.96
C GLU A 248 -7.83 -26.16 3.36
N SER A 249 -6.73 -25.44 3.12
CA SER A 249 -6.59 -24.05 3.50
C SER A 249 -7.28 -23.16 2.48
N ARG A 250 -8.15 -22.26 2.96
CA ARG A 250 -8.86 -21.25 2.17
C ARG A 250 -8.36 -19.86 2.55
N TYR A 251 -8.33 -18.94 1.58
CA TYR A 251 -7.78 -17.60 1.74
C TYR A 251 -8.73 -16.52 1.24
N PRO A 252 -8.66 -15.30 1.80
CA PRO A 252 -9.39 -14.16 1.26
C PRO A 252 -8.73 -13.68 -0.04
N TYR A 253 -9.50 -12.98 -0.87
CA TYR A 253 -9.07 -12.65 -2.23
C TYR A 253 -7.81 -11.79 -2.26
N GLU A 254 -7.66 -10.81 -1.37
CA GLU A 254 -6.47 -9.97 -1.31
C GLU A 254 -5.17 -10.76 -1.10
N THR A 255 -5.24 -11.92 -0.43
CA THR A 255 -4.09 -12.83 -0.24
C THR A 255 -3.71 -13.52 -1.54
N LEU A 256 -4.70 -13.96 -2.32
CA LEU A 256 -4.49 -14.51 -3.65
C LEU A 256 -3.94 -13.45 -4.60
N PHE A 257 -4.56 -12.27 -4.58
CA PHE A 257 -4.18 -11.11 -5.37
C PHE A 257 -2.72 -10.71 -5.11
N ARG A 258 -2.34 -10.58 -3.84
CA ARG A 258 -0.98 -10.26 -3.42
C ARG A 258 0.01 -11.31 -3.91
N SER A 259 -0.29 -12.59 -3.73
CA SER A 259 0.57 -13.69 -4.18
C SER A 259 0.78 -13.67 -5.70
N GLN A 260 -0.29 -13.43 -6.45
CA GLN A 260 -0.26 -13.39 -7.91
C GLN A 260 0.55 -12.19 -8.44
N HIS A 261 0.36 -11.01 -7.86
CA HIS A 261 1.06 -9.80 -8.27
C HIS A 261 2.50 -9.73 -7.76
N TYR A 262 2.81 -10.35 -6.61
CA TYR A 262 4.20 -10.49 -6.17
C TYR A 262 4.99 -11.42 -7.10
N ALA A 263 4.39 -12.55 -7.52
CA ALA A 263 4.99 -13.41 -8.53
C ALA A 263 5.23 -12.66 -9.85
N LEU A 264 4.26 -11.82 -10.28
CA LEU A 264 4.38 -11.00 -11.48
C LEU A 264 5.49 -9.94 -11.36
N LEU A 265 5.56 -9.25 -10.22
CA LEU A 265 6.59 -8.25 -9.90
C LEU A 265 7.99 -8.89 -9.98
N ASP A 266 8.19 -10.00 -9.28
CA ASP A 266 9.49 -10.67 -9.19
C ASP A 266 9.96 -11.21 -10.55
N ASN A 267 9.07 -11.86 -11.30
CA ASN A 267 9.40 -12.33 -12.65
C ASN A 267 9.59 -11.18 -13.64
N GLY A 268 8.75 -10.15 -13.58
CA GLY A 268 8.83 -8.99 -14.46
C GLY A 268 10.11 -8.18 -14.26
N CYS A 269 10.52 -7.95 -13.01
CA CYS A 269 11.78 -7.28 -12.71
C CYS A 269 12.98 -8.06 -13.25
N ARG A 270 13.04 -9.37 -13.03
CA ARG A 270 14.15 -10.21 -13.52
C ARG A 270 14.19 -10.26 -15.04
N GLU A 271 13.04 -10.44 -15.68
CA GLU A 271 12.95 -10.47 -17.14
C GLU A 271 13.43 -9.14 -17.73
N PHE A 272 12.96 -8.00 -17.20
CA PHE A 272 13.38 -6.69 -17.70
C PHE A 272 14.90 -6.47 -17.59
N LEU A 273 15.50 -6.82 -16.44
CA LEU A 273 16.95 -6.71 -16.25
C LEU A 273 17.72 -7.63 -17.21
N PHE A 274 17.27 -8.88 -17.38
CA PHE A 274 17.85 -9.81 -18.33
C PHE A 274 17.79 -9.26 -19.77
N LEU A 275 16.66 -8.69 -20.17
CA LEU A 275 16.49 -8.10 -21.49
C LEU A 275 17.46 -6.95 -21.72
N CYS A 276 17.59 -6.04 -20.74
CA CYS A 276 18.51 -4.92 -20.82
C CYS A 276 19.97 -5.38 -20.97
N ASP A 277 20.36 -6.40 -20.18
CA ASP A 277 21.73 -6.91 -20.14
C ASP A 277 22.07 -7.74 -21.40
N PHE A 278 21.33 -8.83 -21.65
CA PHE A 278 21.64 -9.78 -22.71
C PHE A 278 21.40 -9.21 -24.12
N PHE A 279 20.28 -8.53 -24.33
CA PHE A 279 19.95 -7.92 -25.63
C PHE A 279 20.51 -6.51 -25.81
N MET A 280 21.16 -5.95 -24.78
CA MET A 280 21.82 -4.64 -24.81
C MET A 280 20.89 -3.51 -25.25
N VAL A 281 19.63 -3.57 -24.79
CA VAL A 281 18.60 -2.57 -25.06
C VAL A 281 18.38 -1.68 -23.83
N ALA A 282 18.01 -0.43 -24.05
CA ALA A 282 17.72 0.53 -22.98
C ALA A 282 16.53 1.42 -23.34
N GLY A 283 15.94 2.06 -22.34
CA GLY A 283 14.80 2.97 -22.52
C GLY A 283 13.61 2.32 -23.22
N ASN A 284 13.04 3.01 -24.21
CA ASN A 284 11.83 2.55 -24.91
C ASN A 284 12.01 1.19 -25.60
N SER A 285 13.18 0.90 -26.18
CA SER A 285 13.41 -0.38 -26.85
C SER A 285 13.39 -1.56 -25.88
N ALA A 286 13.85 -1.37 -24.63
CA ALA A 286 13.74 -2.38 -23.58
C ALA A 286 12.28 -2.59 -23.15
N LEU A 287 11.51 -1.50 -23.03
CA LEU A 287 10.08 -1.56 -22.72
C LEU A 287 9.27 -2.26 -23.82
N ASP A 288 9.55 -1.96 -25.09
CA ASP A 288 8.88 -2.61 -26.23
C ASP A 288 9.16 -4.11 -26.23
N LEU A 289 10.42 -4.51 -26.04
CA LEU A 289 10.81 -5.92 -25.97
C LEU A 289 10.15 -6.65 -24.80
N PHE A 290 10.11 -6.01 -23.62
CA PHE A 290 9.40 -6.52 -22.45
C PHE A 290 7.91 -6.70 -22.74
N ASN A 291 7.27 -5.73 -23.40
CA ASN A 291 5.85 -5.81 -23.76
C ASN A 291 5.57 -6.92 -24.78
N CYS A 292 6.49 -7.21 -25.71
CA CYS A 292 6.35 -8.37 -26.60
C CYS A 292 6.31 -9.70 -25.83
N ILE A 293 7.02 -9.79 -24.69
CA ILE A 293 7.06 -10.99 -23.85
C ILE A 293 5.86 -11.03 -22.90
N MET A 294 5.73 -10.01 -22.05
CA MET A 294 4.81 -9.99 -20.92
C MET A 294 3.41 -9.45 -21.27
N GLY A 295 3.25 -8.72 -22.38
CA GLY A 295 2.01 -8.01 -22.72
C GLY A 295 0.77 -8.90 -22.71
N LYS A 296 0.83 -10.09 -23.32
CA LYS A 296 -0.29 -11.06 -23.31
C LYS A 296 -0.66 -11.50 -21.89
N THR A 297 0.34 -11.69 -21.04
CA THR A 297 0.15 -12.06 -19.63
C THR A 297 -0.48 -10.90 -18.86
N LEU A 298 0.03 -9.67 -19.01
CA LEU A 298 -0.52 -8.48 -18.36
C LEU A 298 -1.97 -8.24 -18.76
N SER A 299 -2.31 -8.37 -20.05
CA SER A 299 -3.70 -8.26 -20.53
C SER A 299 -4.62 -9.35 -19.94
N MET A 300 -4.11 -10.57 -19.76
CA MET A 300 -4.87 -11.64 -19.12
C MET A 300 -5.18 -11.30 -17.64
N PHE A 301 -4.21 -10.77 -16.91
CA PHE A 301 -4.42 -10.31 -15.53
C PHE A 301 -5.48 -9.22 -15.46
N LEU A 302 -5.36 -8.17 -16.30
CA LEU A 302 -6.33 -7.06 -16.33
C LEU A 302 -7.75 -7.57 -16.63
N LYS A 303 -7.91 -8.48 -17.59
CA LYS A 303 -9.20 -9.08 -17.92
C LYS A 303 -9.78 -9.87 -16.75
N SER A 304 -8.97 -10.75 -16.14
CA SER A 304 -9.41 -11.56 -15.00
C SER A 304 -9.80 -10.69 -13.80
N MET A 305 -9.03 -9.64 -13.54
CA MET A 305 -9.28 -8.71 -12.45
C MET A 305 -10.54 -7.89 -12.70
N SER A 306 -10.72 -7.36 -13.91
CA SER A 306 -11.93 -6.62 -14.29
C SER A 306 -13.20 -7.45 -14.03
N THR A 307 -13.19 -8.74 -14.39
CA THR A 307 -14.31 -9.66 -14.12
C THR A 307 -14.56 -9.87 -12.62
N TYR A 308 -13.50 -10.04 -11.82
CA TYR A 308 -13.66 -10.19 -10.37
C TYR A 308 -14.16 -8.90 -9.71
N VAL A 309 -13.53 -7.77 -10.03
CA VAL A 309 -13.80 -6.46 -9.44
C VAL A 309 -15.23 -6.00 -9.73
N SER A 310 -15.78 -6.30 -10.91
CA SER A 310 -17.17 -5.94 -11.24
C SER A 310 -18.23 -6.56 -10.32
N ASP A 311 -17.94 -7.74 -9.74
CA ASP A 311 -18.88 -8.50 -8.91
C ASP A 311 -18.47 -8.55 -7.43
N CYS A 312 -17.38 -7.89 -7.05
CA CYS A 312 -16.88 -7.89 -5.68
C CYS A 312 -17.59 -6.81 -4.83
N TYR A 313 -18.21 -7.19 -3.71
CA TYR A 313 -18.85 -6.25 -2.77
C TYR A 313 -18.04 -6.03 -1.47
N ASP A 314 -16.89 -6.69 -1.32
CA ASP A 314 -16.00 -6.50 -0.19
C ASP A 314 -15.12 -5.24 -0.40
N SER A 315 -15.53 -4.15 0.22
CA SER A 315 -14.83 -2.86 0.12
C SER A 315 -13.42 -2.90 0.73
N ILE A 316 -13.22 -3.66 1.82
CA ILE A 316 -11.92 -3.80 2.48
C ILE A 316 -10.96 -4.61 1.59
N ALA A 317 -11.44 -5.68 0.94
CA ALA A 317 -10.62 -6.46 0.00
C ALA A 317 -10.09 -5.59 -1.15
N ILE A 318 -10.98 -4.80 -1.78
CA ILE A 318 -10.59 -3.91 -2.88
C ILE A 318 -9.59 -2.86 -2.38
N PHE A 319 -9.83 -2.27 -1.20
CA PHE A 319 -8.93 -1.27 -0.62
C PHE A 319 -7.55 -1.85 -0.28
N LEU A 320 -7.50 -3.07 0.29
CA LEU A 320 -6.25 -3.80 0.50
C LEU A 320 -5.52 -4.06 -0.82
N CYS A 321 -6.24 -4.46 -1.89
CA CYS A 321 -5.65 -4.66 -3.22
C CYS A 321 -5.04 -3.37 -3.78
N ILE A 322 -5.71 -2.23 -3.64
CA ILE A 322 -5.18 -0.90 -4.00
C ILE A 322 -3.86 -0.65 -3.28
N HIS A 323 -3.86 -0.82 -1.96
CA HIS A 323 -2.70 -0.56 -1.11
C HIS A 323 -1.54 -1.57 -1.29
N ILE A 324 -1.81 -2.78 -1.78
CA ILE A 324 -0.79 -3.72 -2.26
C ILE A 324 -0.11 -3.18 -3.51
N ILE A 325 -0.89 -2.73 -4.51
CA ILE A 325 -0.35 -2.21 -5.78
C ILE A 325 0.46 -0.94 -5.57
N LEU A 326 -0.01 -0.02 -4.72
CA LEU A 326 0.74 1.20 -4.36
C LEU A 326 2.11 0.86 -3.77
N ARG A 327 2.20 -0.16 -2.92
CA ARG A 327 3.48 -0.62 -2.35
C ARG A 327 4.36 -1.35 -3.37
N PHE A 328 3.78 -2.17 -4.26
CA PHE A 328 4.54 -2.79 -5.35
C PHE A 328 5.10 -1.76 -6.34
N ARG A 329 4.36 -0.69 -6.63
CA ARG A 329 4.85 0.45 -7.41
C ARG A 329 6.02 1.15 -6.72
N ALA A 330 5.95 1.34 -5.39
CA ALA A 330 7.06 1.90 -4.63
C ALA A 330 8.30 0.98 -4.68
N ILE A 331 8.11 -0.34 -4.66
CA ILE A 331 9.20 -1.32 -4.80
C ILE A 331 9.84 -1.26 -6.20
N THR A 332 9.05 -1.21 -7.29
CA THR A 332 9.63 -1.09 -8.64
C THR A 332 10.36 0.23 -8.85
N ALA A 333 9.81 1.33 -8.32
CA ALA A 333 10.46 2.63 -8.35
C ALA A 333 11.80 2.62 -7.60
N LYS A 334 11.86 2.01 -6.41
CA LYS A 334 13.11 1.86 -5.65
C LYS A 334 14.15 1.00 -6.38
N ARG A 335 13.71 0.06 -7.22
CA ARG A 335 14.58 -0.81 -8.03
C ARG A 335 14.97 -0.18 -9.38
N ASP A 336 14.46 1.01 -9.70
CA ASP A 336 14.63 1.69 -11.00
C ASP A 336 14.18 0.84 -12.20
N ILE A 337 13.03 0.16 -12.06
CA ILE A 337 12.46 -0.73 -13.09
C ILE A 337 11.10 -0.18 -13.57
N PRO A 338 11.04 0.50 -14.73
CA PRO A 338 9.82 1.13 -15.24
C PRO A 338 8.87 0.16 -15.97
N ALA A 339 9.26 -1.10 -16.15
CA ALA A 339 8.60 -2.06 -17.05
C ALA A 339 7.11 -2.32 -16.75
N LEU A 340 6.71 -2.20 -15.49
CA LEU A 340 5.35 -2.51 -15.02
C LEU A 340 4.54 -1.26 -14.66
N ASP A 341 5.07 -0.05 -14.82
CA ASP A 341 4.42 1.18 -14.34
C ASP A 341 3.04 1.41 -14.96
N LYS A 342 2.93 1.29 -16.30
CA LYS A 342 1.65 1.39 -17.00
C LYS A 342 0.64 0.33 -16.56
N TYR A 343 1.13 -0.85 -16.18
CA TYR A 343 0.27 -1.92 -15.70
C TYR A 343 -0.25 -1.64 -14.29
N TRP A 344 0.60 -1.13 -13.38
CA TRP A 344 0.17 -0.71 -12.05
C TRP A 344 -0.88 0.41 -12.11
N GLU A 345 -0.70 1.38 -13.00
CA GLU A 345 -1.66 2.45 -13.24
C GLU A 345 -3.00 1.89 -13.74
N ALA A 346 -3.00 1.03 -14.76
CA ALA A 346 -4.21 0.39 -15.26
C ALA A 346 -4.95 -0.44 -14.19
N VAL A 347 -4.21 -1.11 -13.29
CA VAL A 347 -4.82 -1.85 -12.17
C VAL A 347 -5.49 -0.89 -11.18
N LEU A 348 -4.85 0.22 -10.83
CA LEU A 348 -5.42 1.22 -9.94
C LEU A 348 -6.66 1.88 -10.56
N GLU A 349 -6.64 2.18 -11.86
CA GLU A 349 -7.78 2.70 -12.62
C GLU A 349 -9.00 1.75 -12.63
N LEU A 350 -8.78 0.44 -12.46
CA LEU A 350 -9.86 -0.54 -12.30
C LEU A 350 -10.40 -0.59 -10.85
N LEU A 351 -9.51 -0.50 -9.86
CA LEU A 351 -9.86 -0.72 -8.46
C LEU A 351 -10.50 0.50 -7.79
N TRP A 352 -9.99 1.71 -8.04
CA TRP A 352 -10.49 2.94 -7.41
C TRP A 352 -11.98 3.20 -7.69
N PRO A 353 -12.45 3.18 -8.96
CA PRO A 353 -13.87 3.42 -9.23
C PRO A 353 -14.79 2.39 -8.57
N ARG A 354 -14.34 1.13 -8.47
CA ARG A 354 -15.12 0.10 -7.78
C ARG A 354 -15.18 0.36 -6.29
N PHE A 355 -14.06 0.70 -5.66
CA PHE A 355 -14.03 1.03 -4.23
C PHE A 355 -14.97 2.21 -3.91
N GLU A 356 -14.87 3.29 -4.69
CA GLU A 356 -15.75 4.46 -4.53
C GLU A 356 -17.23 4.10 -4.66
N LEU A 357 -17.59 3.33 -5.70
CA LEU A 357 -18.95 2.85 -5.88
C LEU A 357 -19.45 2.04 -4.68
N LEU A 358 -18.62 1.15 -4.12
CA LEU A 358 -19.03 0.35 -2.96
C LEU A 358 -19.23 1.21 -1.70
N LEU A 359 -18.40 2.24 -1.50
CA LEU A 359 -18.62 3.21 -0.41
C LEU A 359 -19.92 3.98 -0.62
N GLU A 360 -20.16 4.50 -1.82
CA GLU A 360 -21.41 5.18 -2.17
C GLU A 360 -22.64 4.28 -1.96
N MET A 361 -22.56 3.00 -2.35
CA MET A 361 -23.63 2.02 -2.11
C MET A 361 -23.88 1.80 -0.62
N ASN A 362 -22.84 1.72 0.21
CA ASN A 362 -22.98 1.61 1.66
C ASN A 362 -23.61 2.87 2.27
N ILE A 363 -23.15 4.06 1.88
CA ILE A 363 -23.73 5.35 2.28
C ILE A 363 -25.22 5.39 1.93
N GLN A 364 -25.56 5.06 0.69
CA GLN A 364 -26.94 5.08 0.22
C GLN A 364 -27.80 4.04 0.94
N SER A 365 -27.24 2.86 1.29
CA SER A 365 -27.95 1.83 2.04
C SER A 365 -28.38 2.32 3.41
N ILE A 366 -27.51 3.04 4.13
CA ILE A 366 -27.79 3.62 5.44
C ILE A 366 -28.79 4.77 5.32
N ARG A 367 -28.60 5.65 4.33
CA ARG A 367 -29.48 6.80 4.09
C ARG A 367 -30.94 6.39 3.83
N ASN A 368 -31.13 5.31 3.07
CA ASN A 368 -32.43 4.76 2.70
C ASN A 368 -33.01 3.78 3.72
N THR A 369 -32.32 3.54 4.83
CA THR A 369 -32.81 2.61 5.86
C THR A 369 -34.07 3.16 6.51
N ASP A 370 -35.09 2.31 6.60
CA ASP A 370 -36.35 2.60 7.30
C ASP A 370 -36.29 2.02 8.72
N PRO A 371 -36.29 2.86 9.77
CA PRO A 371 -36.24 2.41 11.17
C PRO A 371 -37.26 1.33 11.53
N GLN A 372 -38.45 1.37 10.92
CA GLN A 372 -39.54 0.45 11.23
C GLN A 372 -39.32 -0.96 10.69
N LYS A 373 -38.41 -1.11 9.72
CA LYS A 373 -38.08 -2.40 9.11
C LYS A 373 -36.92 -3.12 9.82
N LEU A 374 -36.20 -2.43 10.70
CA LEU A 374 -35.01 -2.96 11.38
C LEU A 374 -35.28 -3.87 12.58
N GLY A 375 -36.53 -4.30 12.78
CA GLY A 375 -36.92 -5.22 13.85
C GLY A 375 -37.28 -4.52 15.17
N VAL A 376 -37.20 -5.25 16.28
CA VAL A 376 -37.57 -4.73 17.60
C VAL A 376 -36.53 -3.72 18.07
N LEU A 377 -36.96 -2.47 18.27
CA LEU A 377 -36.12 -1.40 18.80
C LEU A 377 -35.81 -1.64 20.29
N ASP A 378 -34.52 -1.65 20.61
CA ASP A 378 -33.95 -1.68 21.97
C ASP A 378 -33.00 -0.48 22.08
N THR A 379 -32.90 0.08 23.28
CA THR A 379 -31.88 1.05 23.72
C THR A 379 -30.41 0.62 23.56
N ARG A 380 -30.11 -0.64 23.23
CA ARG A 380 -28.75 -1.14 22.95
C ARG A 380 -28.15 -0.53 21.67
N PRO A 381 -26.80 -0.55 21.53
CA PRO A 381 -26.14 -0.11 20.29
C PRO A 381 -26.64 -0.89 19.08
N HIS A 382 -26.97 -0.18 18.01
CA HIS A 382 -27.45 -0.80 16.77
C HIS A 382 -26.28 -1.45 16.00
N TYR A 383 -26.52 -2.57 15.31
CA TYR A 383 -25.44 -3.26 14.60
C TYR A 383 -24.81 -2.41 13.47
N ILE A 384 -25.59 -1.49 12.86
CA ILE A 384 -25.10 -0.57 11.81
C ILE A 384 -24.01 0.36 12.37
N THR A 385 -24.17 0.89 13.58
CA THR A 385 -23.16 1.78 14.18
C THR A 385 -21.87 1.02 14.43
N ARG A 386 -21.95 -0.22 14.90
CA ARG A 386 -20.78 -1.09 15.03
C ARG A 386 -20.09 -1.39 13.70
N ARG A 387 -20.86 -1.77 12.65
CA ARG A 387 -20.31 -2.02 11.30
C ARG A 387 -19.59 -0.79 10.76
N TYR A 388 -20.17 0.40 10.95
CA TYR A 388 -19.54 1.66 10.58
C TYR A 388 -18.22 1.88 11.31
N ALA A 389 -18.20 1.74 12.64
CA ALA A 389 -17.01 1.96 13.45
C ALA A 389 -15.87 1.00 13.06
N GLU A 390 -16.18 -0.28 12.89
CA GLU A 390 -15.22 -1.31 12.47
C GLU A 390 -14.68 -1.01 11.06
N PHE A 391 -15.55 -0.56 10.15
CA PHE A 391 -15.20 -0.23 8.76
C PHE A 391 -14.38 1.05 8.64
N SER A 392 -14.81 2.16 9.25
CA SER A 392 -14.09 3.44 9.22
C SER A 392 -12.68 3.26 9.78
N SER A 393 -12.56 2.59 10.93
CA SER A 393 -11.27 2.24 11.53
C SER A 393 -10.37 1.44 10.58
N ALA A 394 -10.94 0.46 9.87
CA ALA A 394 -10.20 -0.37 8.91
C ALA A 394 -9.63 0.48 7.76
N ILE A 395 -10.48 1.31 7.14
CA ILE A 395 -10.06 2.15 6.01
C ILE A 395 -9.04 3.19 6.47
N VAL A 396 -9.28 3.88 7.59
CA VAL A 396 -8.34 4.87 8.14
C VAL A 396 -6.98 4.23 8.43
N SER A 397 -6.95 3.06 9.06
CA SER A 397 -5.71 2.32 9.37
C SER A 397 -4.91 1.97 8.11
N ILE A 398 -5.58 1.49 7.05
CA ILE A 398 -4.93 1.16 5.78
C ILE A 398 -4.44 2.42 5.04
N ASN A 399 -5.21 3.51 5.08
CA ASN A 399 -4.98 4.76 4.34
C ASN A 399 -3.79 5.58 4.87
N GLN A 400 -3.25 5.26 6.05
CA GLN A 400 -2.15 6.02 6.70
C GLN A 400 -0.91 6.19 5.82
N THR A 401 -0.53 5.15 5.05
CA THR A 401 0.71 5.18 4.26
C THR A 401 0.54 5.90 2.92
N PHE A 402 -0.65 5.84 2.32
CA PHE A 402 -0.95 6.42 1.00
C PHE A 402 -2.31 7.11 1.05
N PRO A 403 -2.39 8.31 1.66
CA PRO A 403 -3.66 8.99 1.86
C PRO A 403 -4.32 9.36 0.53
N ASN A 404 -5.62 9.11 0.43
CA ASN A 404 -6.45 9.50 -0.71
C ASN A 404 -7.55 10.48 -0.29
N GLU A 405 -7.58 11.67 -0.89
CA GLU A 405 -8.53 12.74 -0.55
C GLU A 405 -9.99 12.34 -0.79
N ARG A 406 -10.27 11.68 -1.91
CA ARG A 406 -11.62 11.27 -2.28
C ARG A 406 -12.19 10.22 -1.33
N THR A 407 -11.34 9.31 -0.85
CA THR A 407 -11.68 8.36 0.21
C THR A 407 -12.04 9.09 1.49
N ASN A 408 -11.28 10.11 1.89
CA ASN A 408 -11.58 10.90 3.09
C ASN A 408 -12.92 11.66 2.98
N VAL A 409 -13.26 12.19 1.80
CA VAL A 409 -14.55 12.83 1.54
C VAL A 409 -15.70 11.83 1.67
N LEU A 410 -15.57 10.62 1.09
CA LEU A 410 -16.59 9.58 1.20
C LEU A 410 -16.76 9.08 2.64
N LEU A 411 -15.68 8.94 3.40
CA LEU A 411 -15.75 8.58 4.83
C LEU A 411 -16.46 9.66 5.66
N ALA A 412 -16.18 10.95 5.42
CA ALA A 412 -16.89 12.04 6.07
C ALA A 412 -18.39 12.05 5.72
N GLN A 413 -18.75 11.73 4.47
CA GLN A 413 -20.15 11.57 4.08
C GLN A 413 -20.82 10.40 4.79
N LEU A 414 -20.12 9.26 4.89
CA LEU A 414 -20.59 8.09 5.61
C LEU A 414 -20.83 8.39 7.10
N GLN A 415 -19.94 9.15 7.74
CA GLN A 415 -20.09 9.62 9.12
C GLN A 415 -21.41 10.38 9.29
N VAL A 416 -21.66 11.38 8.44
CA VAL A 416 -22.88 12.21 8.49
C VAL A 416 -24.14 11.37 8.31
N ASP A 417 -24.15 10.42 7.37
CA ASP A 417 -25.31 9.55 7.16
C ASP A 417 -25.55 8.58 8.32
N VAL A 418 -24.50 8.12 9.00
CA VAL A 418 -24.60 7.30 10.22
C VAL A 418 -25.11 8.13 11.40
N GLU A 419 -24.62 9.35 11.60
CA GLU A 419 -25.13 10.26 12.62
C GLU A 419 -26.63 10.53 12.42
N ASN A 420 -27.04 10.83 11.19
CA ASN A 420 -28.44 11.02 10.84
C ASN A 420 -29.28 9.74 11.06
N PHE A 421 -28.73 8.58 10.75
CA PHE A 421 -29.38 7.30 11.00
C PHE A 421 -29.64 7.07 12.50
N VAL A 422 -28.64 7.31 13.37
CA VAL A 422 -28.80 7.15 14.82
C VAL A 422 -29.86 8.11 15.35
N LEU A 423 -29.91 9.35 14.86
CA LEU A 423 -30.94 10.32 15.25
C LEU A 423 -32.35 9.90 14.80
N LYS A 424 -32.50 9.37 13.57
CA LYS A 424 -33.77 8.82 13.08
C LYS A 424 -34.24 7.65 13.93
N MET A 425 -33.35 6.72 14.26
CA MET A 425 -33.66 5.57 15.13
C MET A 425 -34.04 6.01 16.54
N ALA A 426 -33.34 7.01 17.09
CA ALA A 426 -33.68 7.57 18.39
C ALA A 426 -35.08 8.17 18.40
N ALA A 427 -35.51 8.84 17.32
CA ALA A 427 -36.83 9.47 17.25
C ALA A 427 -38.02 8.49 17.30
N GLU A 428 -37.81 7.21 17.00
CA GLU A 428 -38.87 6.18 17.09
C GLU A 428 -39.18 5.78 18.55
N PHE A 429 -38.30 6.08 19.52
CA PHE A 429 -38.58 5.79 20.92
C PHE A 429 -39.58 6.82 21.50
N PRO A 430 -40.61 6.35 22.23
CA PRO A 430 -41.69 7.21 22.71
C PRO A 430 -41.27 8.16 23.83
N SER A 431 -40.31 7.75 24.68
CA SER A 431 -39.87 8.55 25.83
C SER A 431 -38.53 9.23 25.53
N ARG A 432 -38.40 10.54 25.83
CA ARG A 432 -37.14 11.29 25.62
C ARG A 432 -35.96 10.61 26.30
N ARG A 433 -36.22 10.04 27.47
CA ARG A 433 -35.27 9.23 28.24
C ARG A 433 -34.72 8.05 27.42
N ASP A 434 -35.56 7.24 26.80
CA ASP A 434 -35.12 6.09 25.99
C ASP A 434 -34.37 6.54 24.72
N GLN A 435 -34.78 7.67 24.12
CA GLN A 435 -34.04 8.27 23.00
C GLN A 435 -32.60 8.61 23.41
N LEU A 436 -32.41 9.20 24.59
CA LEU A 436 -31.11 9.58 25.11
C LEU A 436 -30.25 8.36 25.49
N ILE A 437 -30.84 7.34 26.12
CA ILE A 437 -30.14 6.09 26.42
C ILE A 437 -29.63 5.45 25.13
N PHE A 438 -30.48 5.36 24.10
CA PHE A 438 -30.09 4.81 22.81
C PHE A 438 -28.95 5.60 22.16
N LEU A 439 -29.03 6.93 22.14
CA LEU A 439 -27.98 7.80 21.60
C LEU A 439 -26.64 7.59 22.32
N ILE A 440 -26.65 7.65 23.65
CA ILE A 440 -25.44 7.48 24.48
C ILE A 440 -24.82 6.09 24.26
N ASN A 441 -25.62 5.02 24.28
CA ASN A 441 -25.13 3.66 24.06
C ASN A 441 -24.47 3.51 22.67
N ASN A 442 -25.06 4.10 21.62
CA ASN A 442 -24.48 4.05 20.28
C ASN A 442 -23.18 4.86 20.18
N TYR A 443 -23.13 6.09 20.70
CA TYR A 443 -21.92 6.91 20.66
C TYR A 443 -20.78 6.33 21.50
N ASP A 444 -21.08 5.76 22.67
CA ASP A 444 -20.09 5.08 23.52
C ASP A 444 -19.49 3.85 22.82
N MET A 445 -20.32 3.04 22.15
CA MET A 445 -19.85 1.90 21.36
C MET A 445 -18.99 2.35 20.17
N LEU A 446 -19.43 3.37 19.44
CA LEU A 446 -18.68 3.95 18.33
C LEU A 446 -17.29 4.42 18.77
N LEU A 447 -17.22 5.21 19.84
CA LEU A 447 -15.97 5.71 20.39
C LEU A 447 -15.08 4.57 20.88
N SER A 448 -15.64 3.58 21.57
CA SER A 448 -14.88 2.41 22.06
C SER A 448 -14.14 1.71 20.92
N VAL A 449 -14.81 1.49 19.77
CA VAL A 449 -14.19 0.82 18.62
C VAL A 449 -13.22 1.74 17.88
N LEU A 450 -13.57 3.03 17.70
CA LEU A 450 -12.71 3.99 17.01
C LEU A 450 -11.42 4.24 17.78
N MET A 451 -11.48 4.41 19.11
CA MET A 451 -10.30 4.65 19.96
C MET A 451 -9.39 3.43 20.10
N GLU A 452 -9.90 2.20 19.94
CA GLU A 452 -9.06 1.00 19.93
C GLU A 452 -8.14 0.91 18.70
N ARG A 453 -8.48 1.59 17.59
CA ARG A 453 -7.87 1.38 16.27
C ARG A 453 -7.39 2.65 15.56
N ALA A 454 -7.91 3.82 15.91
CA ALA A 454 -7.49 5.11 15.40
C ALA A 454 -6.52 5.79 16.38
N ALA A 455 -5.77 6.79 15.92
CA ALA A 455 -5.05 7.67 16.81
C ALA A 455 -6.06 8.53 17.59
N ASP A 456 -5.81 8.74 18.90
CA ASP A 456 -6.72 9.41 19.84
C ASP A 456 -7.21 10.80 19.37
N ASP A 457 -6.50 11.46 18.44
CA ASP A 457 -6.74 12.84 18.00
C ASP A 457 -7.46 12.96 16.63
N SER A 458 -8.21 11.95 16.19
CA SER A 458 -8.96 12.08 14.93
C SER A 458 -10.18 13.00 15.06
N LYS A 459 -10.46 13.82 14.03
CA LYS A 459 -11.65 14.71 13.99
C LYS A 459 -12.97 13.96 14.18
N GLU A 460 -13.02 12.70 13.73
CA GLU A 460 -14.18 11.83 13.88
C GLU A 460 -14.40 11.47 15.36
N VAL A 461 -13.34 11.07 16.06
CA VAL A 461 -13.38 10.76 17.51
C VAL A 461 -13.79 12.00 18.30
N GLU A 462 -13.21 13.17 18.01
CA GLU A 462 -13.59 14.43 18.67
C GLU A 462 -15.07 14.77 18.47
N SER A 463 -15.60 14.59 17.25
CA SER A 463 -17.01 14.84 16.93
C SER A 463 -17.94 13.96 17.77
N PHE A 464 -17.70 12.64 17.78
CA PHE A 464 -18.53 11.71 18.56
C PHE A 464 -18.37 11.90 20.07
N GLN A 465 -17.20 12.33 20.55
CA GLN A 465 -16.97 12.65 21.96
C GLN A 465 -17.80 13.86 22.40
N GLN A 466 -17.87 14.91 21.57
CA GLN A 466 -18.73 16.07 21.84
C GLN A 466 -20.21 15.70 21.85
N LEU A 467 -20.65 14.87 20.89
CA LEU A 467 -22.02 14.36 20.83
C LEU A 467 -22.37 13.53 22.07
N LEU A 468 -21.49 12.61 22.49
CA LEU A 468 -21.66 11.81 23.70
C LEU A 468 -21.80 12.71 24.93
N LEU A 469 -20.87 13.64 25.14
CA LEU A 469 -20.90 14.55 26.28
C LEU A 469 -22.20 15.38 26.33
N ALA A 470 -22.62 15.93 25.18
CA ALA A 470 -23.86 16.71 25.09
C ALA A 470 -25.10 15.88 25.46
N ARG A 471 -25.22 14.64 24.95
CA ARG A 471 -26.36 13.76 25.26
C ARG A 471 -26.32 13.21 26.68
N THR A 472 -25.13 12.94 27.21
CA THR A 472 -24.96 12.57 28.62
C THR A 472 -25.43 13.70 29.54
N GLN A 473 -25.06 14.95 29.24
CA GLN A 473 -25.52 16.09 30.03
C GLN A 473 -27.05 16.25 29.97
N GLU A 474 -27.63 16.11 28.78
CA GLU A 474 -29.10 16.16 28.60
C GLU A 474 -29.80 15.04 29.37
N PHE A 475 -29.25 13.82 29.33
CA PHE A 475 -29.78 12.68 30.08
C PHE A 475 -29.71 12.87 31.58
N ILE A 476 -28.62 13.45 32.10
CA ILE A 476 -28.48 13.78 33.52
C ILE A 476 -29.60 14.73 33.97
N GLU A 477 -29.92 15.75 33.18
CA GLU A 477 -31.01 16.67 33.51
C GLU A 477 -32.38 15.98 33.48
N GLU A 478 -32.60 15.11 32.50
CA GLU A 478 -33.85 14.34 32.35
C GLU A 478 -34.07 13.38 33.53
N ILE A 479 -33.03 12.69 34.04
CA ILE A 479 -33.19 11.78 35.19
C ILE A 479 -33.32 12.52 36.53
N LEU A 480 -32.75 13.72 36.66
CA LEU A 480 -32.86 14.53 37.88
C LEU A 480 -34.22 15.26 37.96
N SER A 481 -34.88 15.49 36.82
CA SER A 481 -36.13 16.26 36.74
C SER A 481 -37.31 15.62 37.49
N PRO A 482 -37.64 14.32 37.36
CA PRO A 482 -38.77 13.73 38.09
C PRO A 482 -38.63 13.77 39.63
N PRO A 483 -37.48 13.38 40.24
CA PRO A 483 -37.33 13.40 41.70
C PRO A 483 -36.98 14.79 42.26
N PHE A 484 -36.28 15.65 41.51
CA PHE A 484 -35.71 16.90 42.02
C PHE A 484 -36.12 18.16 41.24
N GLY A 485 -36.95 18.04 40.20
CA GLY A 485 -37.29 19.14 39.28
C GLY A 485 -37.91 20.35 39.97
N GLY A 486 -38.72 20.15 41.01
CA GLY A 486 -39.27 21.25 41.81
C GLY A 486 -38.19 22.08 42.51
N MET A 487 -37.16 21.43 43.06
CA MET A 487 -36.01 22.09 43.67
C MET A 487 -35.15 22.78 42.61
N ILE A 488 -34.86 22.10 41.51
CA ILE A 488 -34.05 22.63 40.41
C ILE A 488 -34.68 23.88 39.81
N ALA A 489 -36.00 23.86 39.55
CA ALA A 489 -36.74 24.99 39.02
C ALA A 489 -36.71 26.19 39.98
N PHE A 490 -36.91 25.94 41.29
CA PHE A 490 -36.82 26.99 42.31
C PHE A 490 -35.41 27.59 42.38
N VAL A 491 -34.34 26.78 42.31
CA VAL A 491 -32.96 27.29 42.30
C VAL A 491 -32.72 28.19 41.09
N LYS A 492 -33.08 27.73 39.88
CA LYS A 492 -32.92 28.52 38.65
C LYS A 492 -33.71 29.84 38.69
N GLU A 493 -34.95 29.80 39.17
CA GLU A 493 -35.80 30.97 39.34
C GLU A 493 -35.24 31.95 40.37
N ALA A 494 -34.81 31.45 41.53
CA ALA A 494 -34.26 32.26 42.60
C ALA A 494 -32.89 32.86 42.25
N GLU A 495 -32.03 32.15 41.53
CA GLU A 495 -30.76 32.68 41.02
C GLU A 495 -31.01 33.81 40.02
N ALA A 496 -31.93 33.65 39.06
CA ALA A 496 -32.28 34.70 38.10
C ALA A 496 -32.90 35.95 38.77
N LEU A 497 -33.70 35.77 39.83
CA LEU A 497 -34.25 36.88 40.62
C LEU A 497 -33.20 37.52 41.53
N MET A 498 -32.23 36.74 42.02
CA MET A 498 -31.10 37.23 42.80
C MET A 498 -30.20 38.13 41.95
N GLU A 499 -29.90 37.72 40.72
CA GLU A 499 -29.13 38.54 39.74
C GLU A 499 -29.83 39.85 39.40
N LYS A 500 -31.17 39.84 39.33
CA LYS A 500 -31.99 41.04 39.07
C LYS A 500 -32.28 41.88 40.33
N GLY A 501 -31.81 41.48 41.51
CA GLY A 501 -32.06 42.16 42.78
C GLY A 501 -33.53 42.11 43.24
N GLN A 502 -34.32 41.17 42.74
CA GLN A 502 -35.78 41.06 42.98
C GLN A 502 -36.14 39.85 43.85
N LEU A 503 -35.22 39.41 44.71
CA LEU A 503 -35.37 38.20 45.53
C LEU A 503 -36.56 38.28 46.50
N ASP A 504 -37.01 39.48 46.87
CA ASP A 504 -38.16 39.70 47.75
C ASP A 504 -39.49 39.16 47.20
N ARG A 505 -39.60 38.95 45.87
CA ARG A 505 -40.80 38.37 45.23
C ARG A 505 -41.08 36.94 45.71
N LEU A 506 -40.05 36.20 46.11
CA LEU A 506 -40.16 34.82 46.58
C LEU A 506 -40.57 34.71 48.06
N LYS A 507 -40.72 35.83 48.80
CA LYS A 507 -41.17 35.81 50.20
C LYS A 507 -42.56 35.21 50.37
N ASN A 508 -43.42 35.37 49.37
CA ASN A 508 -44.81 34.91 49.42
C ASN A 508 -44.96 33.42 49.05
N GLU A 509 -43.86 32.72 48.73
CA GLU A 509 -43.85 31.30 48.34
C GLU A 509 -43.44 30.35 49.48
N GLU A 510 -43.62 30.76 50.74
CA GLU A 510 -43.27 29.98 51.94
C GLU A 510 -43.85 28.55 51.92
N ALA A 511 -45.08 28.37 51.45
CA ALA A 511 -45.71 27.05 51.33
C ALA A 511 -44.97 26.14 50.32
N ARG A 512 -44.56 26.69 49.16
CA ARG A 512 -43.80 25.99 48.13
C ARG A 512 -42.41 25.60 48.65
N ILE A 513 -41.72 26.52 49.32
CA ILE A 513 -40.40 26.26 49.92
C ILE A 513 -40.49 25.17 50.99
N THR A 514 -41.52 25.21 51.84
CA THR A 514 -41.74 24.21 52.89
C THR A 514 -41.99 22.82 52.30
N GLN A 515 -42.79 22.74 51.23
CA GLN A 515 -43.03 21.51 50.51
C GLN A 515 -41.75 20.95 49.86
N LEU A 516 -40.92 21.80 49.27
CA LEU A 516 -39.65 21.39 48.65
C LEU A 516 -38.63 20.88 49.68
N VAL A 517 -38.47 21.55 50.83
CA VAL A 517 -37.52 21.12 51.88
C VAL A 517 -37.94 19.79 52.50
N ARG A 518 -39.22 19.64 52.86
CA ARG A 518 -39.75 18.41 53.46
C ARG A 518 -39.82 17.26 52.45
N GLY A 519 -40.22 17.56 51.22
CA GLY A 519 -40.27 16.60 50.12
C GLY A 519 -38.88 16.07 49.77
N PHE A 520 -37.89 16.95 49.63
CA PHE A 520 -36.51 16.53 49.41
C PHE A 520 -36.03 15.67 50.58
N SER A 521 -36.26 16.09 51.82
CA SER A 521 -35.73 15.39 53.01
C SER A 521 -36.27 13.97 53.20
N SER A 522 -37.50 13.70 52.74
CA SER A 522 -38.12 12.39 52.88
C SER A 522 -37.77 11.41 51.75
N THR A 523 -37.55 11.87 50.51
CA THR A 523 -37.42 10.98 49.35
C THR A 523 -36.02 10.90 48.73
N TRP A 524 -35.12 11.87 49.00
CA TRP A 524 -33.85 11.97 48.26
C TRP A 524 -32.98 10.70 48.27
N LYS A 525 -32.88 9.99 49.42
CA LYS A 525 -32.08 8.76 49.52
C LYS A 525 -32.59 7.68 48.58
N GLN A 526 -33.90 7.43 48.63
CA GLN A 526 -34.56 6.43 47.80
C GLN A 526 -34.49 6.82 46.32
N SER A 527 -34.66 8.11 45.99
CA SER A 527 -34.55 8.61 44.62
C SER A 527 -33.12 8.47 44.07
N VAL A 528 -32.10 8.75 44.86
CA VAL A 528 -30.68 8.56 44.47
C VAL A 528 -30.37 7.08 44.25
N GLU A 529 -30.83 6.19 45.14
CA GLU A 529 -30.64 4.75 44.98
C GLU A 529 -31.35 4.19 43.74
N ALA A 530 -32.62 4.56 43.54
CA ALA A 530 -33.39 4.17 42.37
C ALA A 530 -32.74 4.66 41.07
N MET A 531 -32.32 5.93 41.03
CA MET A 531 -31.61 6.50 39.88
C MET A 531 -30.29 5.76 39.59
N SER A 532 -29.51 5.43 40.62
CA SER A 532 -28.25 4.69 40.44
C SER A 532 -28.48 3.28 39.88
N GLN A 533 -29.46 2.54 40.40
CA GLN A 533 -29.79 1.20 39.90
C GLN A 533 -30.29 1.23 38.45
N ASP A 534 -31.06 2.25 38.14
CA ASP A 534 -31.67 2.45 36.84
C ASP A 534 -30.63 2.80 35.76
N VAL A 535 -29.74 3.74 36.04
CA VAL A 535 -28.59 4.07 35.17
C VAL A 535 -27.73 2.83 34.90
N MET A 536 -27.43 2.02 35.92
CA MET A 536 -26.64 0.78 35.74
C MET A 536 -27.35 -0.29 34.89
N ARG A 537 -28.69 -0.25 34.78
CA ARG A 537 -29.45 -1.15 33.91
C ARG A 537 -29.57 -0.62 32.47
N SER A 538 -29.53 0.69 32.28
CA SER A 538 -29.71 1.34 30.98
C SER A 538 -28.45 1.36 30.11
N PHE A 539 -27.25 1.39 30.70
CA PHE A 539 -25.99 1.49 29.95
C PHE A 539 -25.23 0.16 29.95
N THR A 540 -24.87 -0.30 28.74
CA THR A 540 -24.15 -1.57 28.56
C THR A 540 -22.69 -1.49 29.01
N ASN A 541 -22.08 -0.31 28.98
CA ASN A 541 -20.73 -0.04 29.45
C ASN A 541 -20.74 0.49 30.88
N PHE A 542 -20.25 -0.30 31.83
CA PHE A 542 -20.23 0.06 33.25
C PHE A 542 -19.37 1.29 33.57
N LYS A 543 -18.31 1.56 32.79
CA LYS A 543 -17.49 2.77 32.98
C LYS A 543 -18.29 4.02 32.60
N ASN A 544 -19.00 3.97 31.47
CA ASN A 544 -19.87 5.06 31.04
C ASN A 544 -21.01 5.26 32.05
N GLY A 545 -21.71 4.19 32.45
CA GLY A 545 -22.75 4.24 33.48
C GLY A 545 -22.26 4.85 34.79
N THR A 546 -21.05 4.50 35.23
CA THR A 546 -20.40 5.08 36.42
C THR A 546 -20.14 6.58 36.24
N SER A 547 -19.63 7.00 35.08
CA SER A 547 -19.40 8.41 34.76
C SER A 547 -20.71 9.22 34.79
N ILE A 548 -21.79 8.68 34.22
CA ILE A 548 -23.12 9.31 34.21
C ILE A 548 -23.66 9.46 35.63
N ILE A 549 -23.54 8.42 36.48
CA ILE A 549 -23.92 8.51 37.89
C ILE A 549 -23.10 9.59 38.58
N GLN A 550 -21.78 9.63 38.39
CA GLN A 550 -20.94 10.66 39.00
C GLN A 550 -21.33 12.06 38.55
N GLY A 551 -21.63 12.26 37.27
CA GLY A 551 -22.14 13.52 36.72
C GLY A 551 -23.46 13.94 37.36
N ALA A 552 -24.45 13.03 37.40
CA ALA A 552 -25.76 13.28 37.99
C ALA A 552 -25.68 13.62 39.49
N LEU A 553 -24.88 12.88 40.24
CA LEU A 553 -24.65 13.12 41.65
C LEU A 553 -23.94 14.46 41.89
N THR A 554 -22.97 14.81 41.05
CA THR A 554 -22.27 16.10 41.14
C THR A 554 -23.21 17.25 40.86
N GLN A 555 -24.04 17.15 39.82
CA GLN A 555 -25.01 18.18 39.45
C GLN A 555 -26.12 18.31 40.51
N LEU A 556 -26.58 17.20 41.11
CA LEU A 556 -27.50 17.21 42.23
C LEU A 556 -26.92 17.95 43.44
N ILE A 557 -25.65 17.68 43.79
CA ILE A 557 -24.96 18.38 44.89
C ILE A 557 -24.85 19.89 44.59
N GLN A 558 -24.55 20.27 43.35
CA GLN A 558 -24.48 21.68 42.93
C GLN A 558 -25.84 22.38 43.10
N TYR A 559 -26.93 21.77 42.59
CA TYR A 559 -28.27 22.33 42.77
C TYR A 559 -28.68 22.40 44.25
N TYR A 560 -28.37 21.37 45.04
CA TYR A 560 -28.67 21.40 46.48
C TYR A 560 -27.84 22.45 47.22
N HIS A 561 -26.58 22.65 46.84
CA HIS A 561 -25.75 23.72 47.39
C HIS A 561 -26.32 25.10 47.05
N GLY A 562 -26.76 25.32 45.79
CA GLY A 562 -27.46 26.53 45.37
C GLY A 562 -28.74 26.76 46.18
N PHE A 563 -29.56 25.72 46.34
CA PHE A 563 -30.78 25.74 47.16
C PHE A 563 -30.48 26.15 48.61
N HIS A 564 -29.48 25.53 49.22
CA HIS A 564 -29.03 25.84 50.57
C HIS A 564 -28.50 27.29 50.69
N LYS A 565 -27.76 27.78 49.69
CA LYS A 565 -27.26 29.17 49.64
C LYS A 565 -28.39 30.18 49.53
N ILE A 566 -29.37 29.94 48.67
CA ILE A 566 -30.55 30.80 48.48
C ILE A 566 -31.35 30.89 49.80
N LEU A 567 -31.64 29.77 50.44
CA LEU A 567 -32.41 29.74 51.69
C LEU A 567 -31.67 30.36 52.88
N ASN A 568 -30.35 30.55 52.79
CA ASN A 568 -29.57 31.27 53.79
C ASN A 568 -29.54 32.79 53.59
N GLN A 569 -30.16 33.32 52.53
CA GLN A 569 -30.27 34.76 52.30
C GLN A 569 -31.14 35.45 53.37
N PRO A 570 -30.89 36.75 53.67
CA PRO A 570 -31.65 37.51 54.67
C PRO A 570 -33.17 37.47 54.47
N THR A 571 -33.59 37.45 53.22
CA THR A 571 -34.97 37.40 52.72
C THR A 571 -35.78 36.23 53.30
N PHE A 572 -35.14 35.10 53.59
CA PHE A 572 -35.78 33.86 54.05
C PHE A 572 -35.48 33.53 55.52
N ARG A 573 -34.88 34.47 56.29
CA ARG A 573 -34.45 34.23 57.67
C ARG A 573 -35.58 33.81 58.63
N SER A 574 -36.82 34.23 58.36
CA SER A 574 -37.99 33.94 59.17
C SER A 574 -38.59 32.54 58.94
N LEU A 575 -38.14 31.79 57.92
CA LEU A 575 -38.69 30.48 57.59
C LEU A 575 -38.22 29.40 58.59
N ALA A 576 -39.16 28.85 59.35
CA ALA A 576 -38.88 27.78 60.33
C ALA A 576 -38.37 26.48 59.66
N VAL A 577 -38.77 26.21 58.41
CA VAL A 577 -38.39 24.98 57.69
C VAL A 577 -36.88 24.88 57.40
N ARG A 578 -36.12 25.97 57.58
CA ARG A 578 -34.65 25.96 57.39
C ARG A 578 -33.92 25.01 58.35
N SER A 579 -34.45 24.77 59.55
CA SER A 579 -33.87 23.79 60.48
C SER A 579 -34.04 22.34 60.02
N GLU A 580 -34.93 22.10 59.05
CA GLU A 580 -35.18 20.78 58.46
C GLU A 580 -34.30 20.52 57.22
N LEU A 581 -33.44 21.47 56.84
CA LEU A 581 -32.49 21.27 55.74
C LEU A 581 -31.44 20.21 56.10
N ILE A 582 -31.22 19.30 55.17
CA ILE A 582 -30.16 18.30 55.28
C ILE A 582 -28.79 18.98 55.21
N ASN A 583 -27.90 18.57 56.10
CA ASN A 583 -26.54 19.04 56.07
C ASN A 583 -25.86 18.63 54.75
N LEU A 584 -25.29 19.60 54.03
CA LEU A 584 -24.60 19.39 52.76
C LEU A 584 -23.48 18.33 52.86
N HIS A 585 -22.74 18.29 53.96
CA HIS A 585 -21.70 17.28 54.19
C HIS A 585 -22.30 15.87 54.30
N HIS A 586 -23.44 15.74 54.98
CA HIS A 586 -24.15 14.46 55.08
C HIS A 586 -24.67 14.00 53.71
N LEU A 587 -25.22 14.91 52.90
CA LEU A 587 -25.61 14.61 51.51
C LEU A 587 -24.40 14.14 50.69
N MET A 588 -23.27 14.85 50.76
CA MET A 588 -22.04 14.49 50.03
C MET A 588 -21.49 13.12 50.44
N VAL A 589 -21.48 12.79 51.74
CA VAL A 589 -20.99 11.50 52.24
C VAL A 589 -21.89 10.35 51.78
N GLU A 590 -23.21 10.54 51.83
CA GLU A 590 -24.17 9.51 51.43
C GLU A 590 -24.15 9.29 49.91
N VAL A 591 -24.13 10.38 49.14
CA VAL A 591 -24.02 10.34 47.67
C VAL A 591 -22.72 9.66 47.21
N LYS A 592 -21.61 9.82 47.94
CA LYS A 592 -20.36 9.11 47.66
C LYS A 592 -20.47 7.59 47.78
N LYS A 593 -21.38 7.05 48.60
CA LYS A 593 -21.58 5.59 48.73
C LYS A 593 -22.18 4.97 47.46
N HIS A 594 -22.87 5.77 46.66
CA HIS A 594 -23.47 5.35 45.40
C HIS A 594 -22.52 5.52 44.20
N LYS A 595 -21.26 5.94 44.42
CA LYS A 595 -20.25 5.90 43.36
C LYS A 595 -19.76 4.45 43.20
N PRO A 596 -20.01 3.81 42.05
CA PRO A 596 -19.39 2.52 41.76
C PRO A 596 -17.86 2.67 41.76
N ASN A 597 -17.15 1.75 42.41
CA ASN A 597 -15.70 1.61 42.31
C ASN A 597 -15.40 0.59 41.19
N PHE A 598 -15.30 1.05 39.94
CA PHE A 598 -14.90 0.24 38.80
C PHE A 598 -13.77 0.88 38.01
#